data_AF-A0A7K4K065-F1
#
_entry.id   AF-A0A7K4K065-F1
#
_cell.length_a   1.000
_cell.length_b   1.000
_cell.length_c   1.000
_cell.angle_alpha   90.00
_cell.angle_beta   90.00
_cell.angle_gamma   90.00
#
_symmetry.space_group_name_H-M   'P 1'
#
loop_
_entity.id
_entity.type
_entity.pdbx_description
1 polymer ?
#
loop_
_entity_poly.entity_id
_entity_poly.type
_entity_poly.pdbx_seq_one_letter_code
_entity_poly.pdbx_strand_id
1 'polypeptide(L)' 'SRSLNSIAAVCQNMGIGKDGSLPWPPLRNEFKYFQRMTTTSQVQG' A
#
# COMPACT_ATOMS: atom_id res chain seq x y z
N SER A 1 12.10 -17.97 -11.22
CA SER A 1 11.25 -16.80 -11.55
C SER A 1 11.22 -15.87 -10.35
N ARG A 2 11.16 -14.54 -10.54
CA ARG A 2 10.89 -13.59 -9.44
C ARG A 2 9.39 -13.32 -9.38
N SER A 3 8.80 -13.31 -8.19
CA SER A 3 7.39 -12.96 -8.00
C SER A 3 7.19 -11.45 -8.15
N LEU A 4 6.16 -11.04 -8.88
CA LEU A 4 5.67 -9.66 -8.90
C LEU A 4 4.47 -9.56 -7.96
N ASN A 5 4.54 -8.64 -6.99
CA ASN A 5 3.48 -8.41 -6.02
C ASN A 5 2.85 -7.02 -6.23
N SER A 6 1.57 -6.87 -5.89
CA SER A 6 0.86 -5.59 -5.88
C SER A 6 0.16 -5.41 -4.54
N ILE A 7 0.08 -4.17 -4.06
CA ILE A 7 -0.56 -3.80 -2.80
C ILE A 7 -1.28 -2.46 -2.98
N ALA A 8 -2.55 -2.39 -2.59
CA ALA A 8 -3.36 -1.17 -2.65
C ALA A 8 -4.39 -1.17 -1.51
N ALA A 9 -4.64 0.00 -0.93
CA ALA A 9 -5.80 0.23 -0.07
C ALA A 9 -6.99 0.65 -0.95
N VAL A 10 -8.19 0.17 -0.64
CA VAL A 10 -9.40 0.43 -1.42
C VAL A 10 -10.57 0.79 -0.49
N CYS A 11 -11.42 1.71 -0.92
CA CYS A 11 -12.74 1.92 -0.31
C CYS A 11 -13.67 0.72 -0.61
N GLN A 12 -14.80 0.62 0.10
CA GLN A 12 -15.84 -0.38 -0.19
C GLN A 12 -16.38 -0.31 -1.63
N ASN A 13 -16.36 0.88 -2.22
CA ASN A 13 -16.73 1.10 -3.62
C ASN A 13 -15.55 0.96 -4.60
N MET A 14 -14.44 0.33 -4.19
CA MET A 14 -13.21 0.14 -4.96
C MET A 14 -12.44 1.41 -5.34
N GLY A 15 -12.80 2.58 -4.77
CA GLY A 15 -12.07 3.82 -4.99
C GLY A 15 -10.69 3.82 -4.31
N ILE A 16 -9.68 4.37 -5.00
CA ILE A 16 -8.29 4.47 -4.51
C ILE A 16 -7.78 5.91 -4.41
N GLY A 17 -8.47 6.86 -5.05
CA GLY A 17 -8.06 8.26 -5.13
C GLY A 17 -9.21 9.16 -5.53
N LYS A 18 -9.13 10.42 -5.11
CA LYS A 18 -10.06 11.49 -5.48
C LYS A 18 -9.26 12.80 -5.57
N ASP A 19 -9.36 13.49 -6.71
CA ASP A 19 -8.71 14.80 -6.93
C ASP A 19 -7.20 14.81 -6.59
N GLY A 20 -6.49 13.75 -6.97
CA GLY A 20 -5.04 13.59 -6.71
C GLY A 20 -4.67 13.20 -5.28
N SER A 21 -5.64 12.97 -4.39
CA SER A 21 -5.44 12.60 -2.99
C SER A 21 -6.08 11.26 -2.65
N LEU A 22 -5.73 10.68 -1.49
CA LEU A 22 -6.45 9.52 -0.95
C LEU A 22 -7.90 9.91 -0.62
N PRO A 23 -8.88 9.02 -0.84
CA PRO A 23 -10.29 9.33 -0.60
C PRO A 23 -10.67 9.28 0.89
N TRP A 24 -9.69 9.08 1.78
CA TRP A 24 -9.82 9.03 3.24
C TRP A 24 -8.77 9.93 3.93
N PRO A 25 -9.02 10.37 5.18
CA PRO A 25 -8.00 11.06 5.99
C PRO A 25 -6.76 10.19 6.24
N PRO A 26 -5.60 10.77 6.58
CA PRO A 26 -4.37 10.00 6.80
C PRO A 26 -4.51 8.87 7.84
N LEU A 27 -4.33 7.64 7.39
CA LEU A 27 -4.37 6.44 8.23
C LEU A 27 -2.93 6.02 8.60
N ARG A 28 -2.40 6.57 9.69
CA ARG A 28 -0.97 6.40 10.06
C ARG A 28 -0.54 4.93 10.18
N ASN A 29 -1.41 4.06 10.67
CA ASN A 29 -1.10 2.63 10.81
C ASN A 29 -1.09 1.91 9.45
N GLU A 30 -1.93 2.31 8.50
CA GLU A 30 -1.90 1.77 7.13
C GLU A 30 -0.62 2.16 6.39
N PHE A 31 -0.14 3.40 6.58
CA PHE A 31 1.17 3.78 6.04
C PHE A 31 2.32 2.95 6.62
N LYS A 32 2.29 2.65 7.93
CA LYS A 32 3.27 1.75 8.55
C LYS A 32 3.19 0.33 7.98
N TYR A 33 1.97 -0.18 7.74
CA TYR A 33 1.77 -1.49 7.12
C TYR A 33 2.32 -1.51 5.69
N PHE A 34 1.95 -0.52 4.87
CA PHE A 34 2.45 -0.38 3.50
C PHE A 34 3.98 -0.35 3.47
N GLN A 35 4.59 0.50 4.30
CA GLN A 35 6.05 0.58 4.43
C GLN A 35 6.67 -0.78 4.80
N ARG A 36 6.11 -1.51 5.77
CA ARG A 36 6.61 -2.84 6.15
C ARG A 36 6.57 -3.80 4.95
N MET A 37 5.50 -3.79 4.18
CA MET A 37 5.30 -4.71 3.05
C MET A 37 6.18 -4.36 1.84
N THR A 38 6.50 -3.09 1.61
CA THR A 38 7.28 -2.66 0.43
C THR A 38 8.77 -2.50 0.68
N THR A 39 9.19 -2.29 1.93
CA THR A 39 10.61 -2.06 2.27
C THR A 39 11.33 -3.33 2.70
N THR A 40 10.61 -4.36 3.17
CA THR A 40 11.22 -5.63 3.58
C THR A 40 11.76 -6.36 2.36
N SER A 41 13.06 -6.21 2.11
CA SER A 41 13.76 -6.94 1.06
C SER A 41 14.00 -8.38 1.49
N GLN A 42 13.54 -9.36 0.70
CA GLN A 42 13.78 -10.80 0.91
C GLN A 42 15.23 -11.22 0.57
N VAL A 43 16.17 -10.28 0.49
CA VAL A 43 17.55 -10.58 0.14
C VAL A 43 18.24 -11.13 1.39
N GLN A 44 18.35 -12.47 1.46
CA GLN A 44 19.36 -13.09 2.31
C GLN A 44 20.72 -12.64 1.78
N GLY A 45 21.47 -11.92 2.61
CA GLY A 45 22.88 -11.61 2.34
C GLY A 45 23.72 -12.87 2.28
#